data_AF-A0A392UIG7-F1
#
_entry.id   AF-A0A392UIG7-F1
#
_cell.length_a   1.000
_cell.length_b   1.000
_cell.length_c   1.000
_cell.angle_alpha   90.00
_cell.angle_beta   90.00
_cell.angle_gamma   90.00
#
_symmetry.space_group_name_H-M   'P 1'
#
loop_
_entity.id
_entity.type
_entity.pdbx_description
1 polymer ?
#
loop_
_entity_poly.entity_id
_entity_poly.type
_entity_poly.pdbx_seq_one_letter_code
_entity_poly.pdbx_strand_id
1 'polypeptide(L)' 'MKHVSSLTLSFLLFVFITNLSLAFSNDDVEQVLDINGNAIFPGGEYYILPALRGPGGG' A
#
# COMPACT_ATOMS: atom_id res chain seq x y z
N MET A 1 -41.41 10.50 2.98
CA MET A 1 -40.47 10.18 4.09
C MET A 1 -39.70 8.87 3.86
N LYS A 2 -40.30 7.79 3.33
CA LYS A 2 -39.61 6.50 3.06
C LYS A 2 -38.40 6.60 2.11
N HIS A 3 -38.48 7.39 1.03
CA HIS A 3 -37.38 7.54 0.07
C HIS A 3 -36.13 8.21 0.66
N VAL A 4 -36.31 9.18 1.57
CA VAL A 4 -35.21 9.88 2.23
C VAL A 4 -34.48 8.96 3.21
N SER A 5 -35.25 8.08 3.88
CA SER A 5 -34.70 7.03 4.76
C SER A 5 -33.94 5.96 3.99
N SER A 6 -34.40 5.60 2.79
CA SER A 6 -33.67 4.66 1.92
C SER A 6 -32.36 5.25 1.40
N LEU A 7 -32.37 6.52 0.97
CA LEU A 7 -31.19 7.18 0.42
C LEU A 7 -30.09 7.35 1.49
N THR A 8 -30.48 7.74 2.70
CA THR A 8 -29.56 7.90 3.83
C THR A 8 -28.93 6.57 4.25
N LEU A 9 -29.71 5.49 4.26
CA LEU A 9 -29.18 4.15 4.54
C LEU A 9 -28.19 3.68 3.47
N SER A 10 -28.51 3.86 2.19
CA SER A 10 -27.60 3.53 1.08
C SER A 10 -26.30 4.34 1.13
N PHE A 11 -26.39 5.63 1.46
CA PHE A 11 -25.22 6.49 1.62
C PHE A 11 -24.34 6.05 2.79
N LEU A 12 -24.93 5.73 3.94
CA LEU A 12 -24.19 5.22 5.10
C LEU A 12 -23.51 3.87 4.80
N LEU A 13 -24.21 2.97 4.11
CA LEU A 13 -23.65 1.68 3.69
C LEU A 13 -22.48 1.87 2.72
N PHE A 14 -22.60 2.80 1.76
CA PHE A 14 -21.53 3.14 0.83
C PHE A 14 -20.30 3.71 1.53
N VAL A 15 -20.49 4.66 2.46
CA VAL A 15 -19.39 5.24 3.25
C VAL A 15 -18.72 4.19 4.13
N PHE A 16 -19.52 3.29 4.73
CA PHE A 16 -19.01 2.20 5.57
C PHE A 16 -18.16 1.22 4.74
N ILE A 17 -18.67 0.74 3.60
CA ILE A 17 -17.94 -0.19 2.74
C ILE A 17 -16.65 0.44 2.21
N THR A 18 -16.71 1.69 1.75
CA THR A 18 -15.53 2.38 1.19
C THR A 18 -14.46 2.68 2.23
N ASN A 19 -14.82 3.14 3.44
CA ASN A 19 -13.85 3.34 4.52
C ASN A 19 -13.30 2.02 5.07
N LEU A 20 -14.13 0.97 5.13
CA LEU A 20 -13.69 -0.35 5.57
C LEU A 20 -12.72 -0.96 4.56
N SER A 21 -13.01 -0.85 3.27
CA SER A 21 -12.09 -1.25 2.21
C SER A 21 -10.81 -0.44 2.18
N LEU A 22 -10.80 0.83 2.61
CA LEU A 22 -9.58 1.63 2.77
C LEU A 22 -8.79 1.23 4.02
N ALA A 23 -9.46 0.89 5.12
CA ALA A 23 -8.80 0.43 6.35
C ALA A 23 -8.18 -0.98 6.22
N PHE A 24 -8.71 -1.81 5.30
CA PHE A 24 -8.19 -3.13 4.94
C PHE A 24 -7.56 -3.19 3.55
N SER A 25 -7.46 -2.06 2.85
CA SER A 25 -6.58 -1.92 1.70
C SER A 25 -5.21 -1.90 2.31
N ASN A 26 -4.69 -3.10 2.56
CA ASN A 26 -3.41 -3.29 3.16
C ASN A 26 -2.45 -2.34 2.44
N ASP A 27 -1.82 -1.47 3.22
CA ASP A 27 -0.45 -1.05 3.02
C ASP A 27 0.48 -2.30 3.05
N ASP A 28 0.11 -3.40 2.38
CA ASP A 28 0.98 -4.50 1.94
C ASP A 28 1.85 -3.93 0.81
N VAL A 29 2.47 -2.78 1.06
CA VAL A 29 3.67 -2.40 0.34
C VAL A 29 4.64 -3.51 0.68
N GLU A 30 4.84 -4.42 -0.28
CA GLU A 30 5.80 -5.50 -0.11
C GLU A 30 7.11 -4.89 0.38
N GLN A 31 7.50 -5.30 1.59
CA GLN A 31 8.65 -4.75 2.26
C GLN A 31 9.88 -4.99 1.37
N VAL A 32 10.51 -3.90 0.92
CA VAL A 32 11.70 -4.00 0.08
C VAL A 32 12.81 -4.67 0.89
N LEU A 33 13.46 -5.65 0.26
CA LEU A 33 14.55 -6.41 0.84
C LEU A 33 15.90 -5.99 0.22
N ASP A 34 16.96 -6.09 1.01
CA ASP A 34 18.33 -5.95 0.53
C ASP A 34 18.78 -7.21 -0.24
N ILE A 35 20.03 -7.19 -0.73
CA ILE A 35 20.63 -8.33 -1.45
C ILE A 35 20.79 -9.60 -0.60
N ASN A 36 20.67 -9.49 0.72
CA ASN A 36 20.74 -10.61 1.67
C ASN A 36 19.34 -11.08 2.09
N GLY A 37 18.27 -10.45 1.60
CA GLY A 37 16.88 -10.76 1.95
C GLY A 37 16.38 -10.09 3.23
N ASN A 38 17.10 -9.11 3.79
CA ASN A 38 16.66 -8.37 4.97
C ASN A 38 15.83 -7.16 4.58
N ALA A 39 14.80 -6.84 5.37
CA ALA A 39 14.01 -5.63 5.19
C ALA A 39 14.87 -4.36 5.29
N ILE A 40 14.71 -3.42 4.35
CA ILE A 40 15.32 -2.09 4.43
C ILE A 40 14.42 -1.12 5.20
N PHE A 41 15.02 -0.23 5.99
CA PHE A 41 14.29 0.72 6.82
C PHE A 41 14.77 2.15 6.60
N PRO A 42 13.89 3.16 6.77
CA PRO A 42 14.31 4.57 6.76
C PRO A 42 15.42 4.83 7.77
N GLY A 43 16.45 5.57 7.35
CA GLY A 43 17.61 5.88 8.18
C GLY A 43 18.74 4.84 8.13
N GLY A 44 18.55 3.72 7.43
CA GLY A 44 19.64 2.79 7.11
C GLY A 44 20.50 3.30 5.95
N GLU A 45 21.78 2.93 5.97
CA GLU A 45 22.73 3.21 4.89
C GLU A 45 22.83 1.97 3.98
N TYR A 46 22.51 2.16 2.70
CA TYR A 46 22.49 1.07 1.71
C TYR A 46 23.17 1.53 0.42
N TYR A 47 23.94 0.64 -0.23
CA TYR A 47 24.48 0.90 -1.56
C TYR A 47 23.41 0.62 -2.62
N ILE A 48 23.23 1.58 -3.54
CA ILE A 48 22.40 1.39 -4.73
C ILE A 48 23.31 0.84 -5.84
N LEU A 49 22.97 -0.34 -6.35
CA LEU A 49 23.72 -1.04 -7.39
C LEU A 49 22.77 -1.41 -8.55
N PRO A 50 23.25 -1.55 -9.78
CA PRO A 50 22.43 -2.06 -10.88
C PRO A 50 21.97 -3.48 -10.60
N ALA A 51 20.68 -3.74 -10.81
CA ALA A 51 20.12 -5.09 -10.71
C ALA A 51 20.71 -6.06 -11.75
N LEU A 52 21.10 -5.54 -12.92
CA LEU A 52 21.74 -6.29 -13.99
C LEU A 52 23.19 -5.83 -14.13
N ARG A 53 24.13 -6.76 -13.97
CA ARG A 53 25.56 -6.50 -14.18
C ARG A 53 25.90 -6.69 -15.66
N GLY A 54 26.27 -5.60 -16.33
CA GLY A 54 26.84 -5.60 -17.68
C GLY A 54 28.26 -5.01 -17.70
N PRO A 55 28.91 -4.97 -18.88
CA PRO A 55 30.15 -4.23 -19.04
C PRO A 55 29.86 -2.72 -18.93
N GLY A 56 30.03 -2.17 -17.72
CA GLY A 56 29.76 -0.77 -17.35
C GLY A 56 28.82 -0.71 -16.14
N GLY A 57 29.34 -0.30 -14.98
CA GLY A 57 28.69 -0.45 -13.67
C GLY A 57 27.85 0.75 -13.20
N GLY A 58 27.33 0.61 -11.96
CA GLY A 58 26.77 1.69 -11.13
C GLY A 58 25.34 2.11 -11.42
#